data_AF-Q311F2-F1
#
_entry.id   AF-Q311F2-F1
#
_cell.length_a   1.000
_cell.length_b   1.000
_cell.length_c   1.000
_cell.angle_alpha   90.00
_cell.angle_beta   90.00
_cell.angle_gamma   90.00
#
_symmetry.space_group_name_H-M   'P 1'
#
loop_
_entity.id
_entity.type
_entity.pdbx_description
1 polymer ?
#
loop_
_entity_poly.entity_id
_entity_poly.type
_entity_poly.pdbx_seq_one_letter_code
_entity_poly.pdbx_strand_id
1 'polypeptide(L)'
;MTIPPLLRDKNLLITFGITLTVVMGVSSIIPTLPLAAHELGAPVATIGLIITAFTLPGIVLTPLAGILADRYGRKKVLIPSLLLFATAGGACGFADNLHTLLMLRFLQGVGVAPLGILHATIIGDLYEGPDRVRAMGYNAGVLSLGTALYPAIGGILGELGWHAPFFLPLATLPMAFIAWRGLTLPAPDTSQSMGAYFKNTLRAMKSPQAVGLFSVSFLTFTMLYGPVITFIPILADHRFTASPATIGALFALTSLGTALSASRMGRLAEQFKPHRLLLAGHVFYLVAMLLMPHMPTFWWLLLPVFLFGVAQGLNYPNLMTLLTALAPLEQRAAIMAVNGMVLRLSQTIAPLAVTSIYAVSGFSGVYAFGGATAVVMFIITAHSIR
;
A
#
# COMPACT_ATOMS: atom_id res chain seq x y z
N MET A 1 12.55 27.36 14.66
CA MET A 1 11.32 26.56 14.84
C MET A 1 11.56 25.51 15.91
N THR A 2 10.81 25.53 17.01
CA THR A 2 10.87 24.50 18.05
C THR A 2 10.14 23.25 17.56
N ILE A 3 10.80 22.09 17.61
CA ILE A 3 10.17 20.80 17.24
C ILE A 3 8.96 20.57 18.16
N PRO A 4 7.74 20.31 17.61
CA PRO A 4 6.53 20.04 18.38
C PRO A 4 6.75 18.97 19.46
N PRO A 5 6.14 19.12 20.66
CA PRO A 5 6.32 18.17 21.77
C PRO A 5 6.02 16.72 21.41
N LEU A 6 4.98 16.47 20.61
CA LEU A 6 4.61 15.14 20.10
C LEU A 6 5.75 14.46 19.32
N LEU A 7 6.50 15.22 18.51
CA LEU A 7 7.61 14.68 17.71
C LEU A 7 8.86 14.36 18.55
N ARG A 8 8.85 14.66 19.86
CA ARG A 8 9.89 14.25 20.81
C ARG A 8 9.50 12.98 21.58
N ASP A 9 8.26 12.53 21.46
CA ASP A 9 7.78 11.33 22.12
C ASP A 9 8.42 10.08 21.48
N LYS A 10 9.15 9.32 22.30
CA LYS A 10 9.83 8.10 21.89
C LYS A 10 8.86 7.05 21.34
N ASN A 11 7.67 6.93 21.89
CA ASN A 11 6.68 5.96 21.43
C ASN A 11 6.18 6.30 20.02
N LEU A 12 5.98 7.59 19.74
CA LEU A 12 5.58 8.04 18.41
C LEU A 12 6.69 7.77 17.39
N LEU A 13 7.94 8.06 17.73
CA LEU A 13 9.10 7.80 16.86
C LEU A 13 9.29 6.30 16.59
N ILE A 14 9.11 5.46 17.61
CA ILE A 14 9.10 3.99 17.46
C ILE A 14 7.98 3.56 16.50
N THR A 15 6.80 4.17 16.63
CA THR A 15 5.66 3.87 15.77
C THR A 15 5.91 4.29 14.32
N PHE A 16 6.62 5.38 14.08
CA PHE A 16 7.06 5.77 12.73
C PHE A 16 7.99 4.73 12.11
N GLY A 17 8.91 4.15 12.88
CA GLY A 17 9.75 3.04 12.40
C GLY A 17 8.94 1.79 12.03
N ILE A 18 7.90 1.48 12.79
CA ILE A 18 6.96 0.38 12.47
C ILE A 18 6.19 0.71 11.19
N THR A 19 5.69 1.94 11.04
CA THR A 19 4.98 2.39 9.83
C THR A 19 5.85 2.31 8.57
N LEU A 20 7.12 2.71 8.65
CA LEU A 20 8.06 2.57 7.53
C LEU A 20 8.28 1.10 7.13
N THR A 21 8.32 0.19 8.12
CA THR A 21 8.43 -1.26 7.86
C THR A 21 7.29 -1.79 6.99
N VAL A 22 6.05 -1.31 7.21
CA VAL A 22 4.86 -1.76 6.48
C VAL A 22 4.95 -1.50 4.98
N VAL A 23 5.51 -0.36 4.58
CA VAL A 23 5.58 0.04 3.16
C VAL A 23 6.84 -0.45 2.45
N MET A 24 7.88 -0.81 3.21
CA MET A 24 9.17 -1.24 2.68
C MET A 24 9.07 -2.50 1.82
N GLY A 25 8.37 -3.55 2.30
CA GLY A 25 8.49 -4.89 1.72
C GLY A 25 8.04 -5.07 0.26
N VAL A 26 7.12 -4.24 -0.24
CA VAL A 26 6.80 -4.19 -1.69
C VAL A 26 7.55 -3.05 -2.34
N SER A 27 7.47 -1.84 -1.78
CA SER A 27 7.94 -0.61 -2.45
C SER A 27 9.44 -0.64 -2.77
N SER A 28 10.26 -1.28 -1.94
CA SER A 28 11.71 -1.35 -2.16
C SER A 28 12.14 -2.36 -3.22
N ILE A 29 11.28 -3.30 -3.62
CA ILE A 29 11.64 -4.31 -4.62
C ILE A 29 11.07 -4.01 -6.00
N ILE A 30 10.13 -3.06 -6.10
CA ILE A 30 9.48 -2.67 -7.38
C ILE A 30 10.49 -2.47 -8.51
N PRO A 31 11.60 -1.73 -8.32
CA PRO A 31 12.50 -1.43 -9.42
C PRO A 31 13.39 -2.61 -9.85
N THR A 32 13.50 -3.65 -9.01
CA THR A 32 14.31 -4.83 -9.30
C THR A 32 13.50 -6.02 -9.82
N LEU A 33 12.17 -5.90 -9.90
CA LEU A 33 11.31 -6.99 -10.41
C LEU A 33 11.71 -7.49 -11.80
N PRO A 34 12.02 -6.61 -12.80
CA PRO A 34 12.43 -7.09 -14.11
C PRO A 34 13.75 -7.86 -14.07
N LEU A 35 14.74 -7.32 -13.34
CA LEU A 35 16.05 -7.95 -13.18
C LEU A 35 15.95 -9.29 -12.43
N ALA A 36 15.15 -9.36 -11.38
CA ALA A 36 14.89 -10.61 -10.66
C ALA A 36 14.26 -11.67 -11.57
N ALA A 37 13.37 -11.28 -12.48
CA ALA A 37 12.75 -12.20 -13.41
C ALA A 37 13.76 -12.78 -14.41
N HIS A 38 14.63 -11.92 -14.94
CA HIS A 38 15.70 -12.32 -15.85
C HIS A 38 16.68 -13.30 -15.16
N GLU A 39 17.22 -12.92 -14.00
CA GLU A 39 18.24 -13.67 -13.27
C GLU A 39 17.73 -15.01 -12.72
N LEU A 40 16.44 -15.09 -12.36
CA LEU A 40 15.82 -16.34 -11.90
C LEU A 40 15.28 -17.20 -13.05
N GLY A 41 15.46 -16.78 -14.31
CA GLY A 41 14.88 -17.45 -15.48
C GLY A 41 13.36 -17.55 -15.42
N ALA A 42 12.70 -16.63 -14.70
CA ALA A 42 11.27 -16.66 -14.44
C ALA A 42 10.51 -16.01 -15.60
N PRO A 43 9.50 -16.67 -16.20
CA PRO A 43 8.66 -16.04 -17.20
C PRO A 43 8.01 -14.77 -16.64
N VAL A 44 7.87 -13.72 -17.47
CA VAL A 44 7.19 -12.47 -17.08
C VAL A 44 5.78 -12.75 -16.51
N ALA A 45 5.14 -13.80 -17.03
CA ALA A 45 3.85 -14.32 -16.55
C ALA A 45 3.83 -14.81 -15.09
N THR A 46 4.98 -14.88 -14.41
CA THR A 46 5.11 -15.34 -13.02
C THR A 46 5.57 -14.24 -12.06
N ILE A 47 5.97 -13.06 -12.55
CA ILE A 47 6.49 -11.95 -11.73
C ILE A 47 5.45 -11.48 -10.71
N GLY A 48 4.17 -11.44 -11.10
CA GLY A 48 3.07 -11.10 -10.21
C GLY A 48 3.00 -11.99 -8.96
N LEU A 49 3.52 -13.23 -9.01
CA LEU A 49 3.58 -14.13 -7.85
C LEU A 49 4.50 -13.60 -6.74
N ILE A 50 5.56 -12.86 -7.06
CA ILE A 50 6.50 -12.32 -6.06
C ILE A 50 5.79 -11.30 -5.13
N ILE A 51 4.89 -10.50 -5.69
CA ILE A 51 4.04 -9.56 -4.94
C ILE A 51 2.89 -10.31 -4.25
N THR A 52 2.26 -11.24 -4.96
CA THR A 52 1.13 -12.03 -4.46
C THR A 52 1.52 -12.85 -3.24
N ALA A 53 2.61 -13.62 -3.30
CA ALA A 53 3.08 -14.46 -2.20
C ALA A 53 3.30 -13.66 -0.92
N PHE A 54 3.81 -12.43 -1.03
CA PHE A 54 4.00 -11.53 0.11
C PHE A 54 2.72 -10.92 0.67
N THR A 55 1.76 -10.59 -0.20
CA THR A 55 0.52 -9.94 0.25
C THR A 55 -0.54 -10.94 0.71
N LEU A 56 -0.50 -12.17 0.21
CA LEU A 56 -1.46 -13.25 0.47
C LEU A 56 -1.69 -13.52 1.97
N PRO A 57 -0.66 -13.63 2.83
CA PRO A 57 -0.87 -13.79 4.27
C PRO A 57 -1.71 -12.68 4.89
N GLY A 58 -1.60 -11.45 4.37
CA GLY A 58 -2.33 -10.27 4.87
C GLY A 58 -3.85 -10.38 4.74
N ILE A 59 -4.38 -11.20 3.83
CA ILE A 59 -5.83 -11.40 3.68
C ILE A 59 -6.41 -12.01 4.96
N VAL A 60 -5.73 -13.00 5.54
CA VAL A 60 -6.24 -13.78 6.67
C VAL A 60 -5.59 -13.32 7.97
N LEU A 61 -4.29 -13.07 7.98
CA LEU A 61 -3.54 -12.79 9.20
C LEU A 61 -3.71 -11.38 9.72
N THR A 62 -3.99 -10.38 8.87
CA THR A 62 -4.21 -9.02 9.34
C THR A 62 -5.39 -8.91 10.32
N PRO A 63 -6.62 -9.39 10.02
CA PRO A 63 -7.71 -9.35 10.99
C PRO A 63 -7.44 -10.23 12.22
N LEU A 64 -6.86 -11.42 12.04
CA LEU A 64 -6.49 -12.30 13.15
C LEU A 64 -5.46 -11.66 14.08
N ALA A 65 -4.49 -10.94 13.54
CA ALA A 65 -3.48 -10.25 14.32
C ALA A 65 -4.07 -9.17 15.23
N GLY A 66 -5.17 -8.52 14.82
CA GLY A 66 -5.88 -7.56 15.65
C GLY A 66 -6.44 -8.24 16.90
N ILE A 67 -7.16 -9.35 16.69
CA ILE A 67 -7.72 -10.17 17.78
C ILE A 67 -6.62 -10.70 18.70
N LEU A 68 -5.52 -11.21 18.13
CA LEU A 68 -4.39 -11.72 18.92
C LEU A 68 -3.73 -10.59 19.72
N ALA A 69 -3.61 -9.40 19.14
CA ALA A 69 -3.03 -8.25 19.80
C ALA A 69 -3.93 -7.71 20.92
N ASP A 70 -5.25 -7.76 20.74
CA ASP A 70 -6.25 -7.43 21.77
C ASP A 70 -6.24 -8.45 22.91
N ARG A 71 -6.07 -9.74 22.58
CA ARG A 71 -6.09 -10.81 23.59
C ARG A 71 -4.78 -10.95 24.37
N TYR A 72 -3.65 -10.91 23.68
CA TYR A 72 -2.34 -11.23 24.26
C TYR A 72 -1.48 -9.97 24.52
N GLY A 73 -1.93 -8.81 24.04
CA GLY A 73 -1.22 -7.54 24.11
C GLY A 73 -0.42 -7.25 22.82
N ARG A 74 -0.40 -5.97 22.43
CA ARG A 74 0.23 -5.47 21.18
C ARG A 74 1.67 -5.96 21.01
N LYS A 75 2.47 -5.85 22.08
CA LYS A 75 3.92 -6.14 22.07
C LYS A 75 4.22 -7.61 21.77
N LYS A 76 3.39 -8.54 22.24
CA LYS A 76 3.56 -9.98 22.02
C LYS A 76 3.30 -10.39 20.57
N VAL A 77 2.54 -9.59 19.83
CA VAL A 77 2.33 -9.79 18.39
C VAL A 77 3.37 -9.00 17.59
N LEU A 78 3.63 -7.75 17.98
CA LEU A 78 4.54 -6.84 17.28
C LEU A 78 5.96 -7.37 17.14
N ILE A 79 6.58 -7.83 18.24
CA ILE A 79 8.00 -8.19 18.24
C ILE A 79 8.30 -9.42 17.37
N PRO A 80 7.58 -10.56 17.50
CA PRO A 80 7.78 -11.69 16.60
C PRO A 80 7.52 -11.34 15.13
N SER A 81 6.54 -10.46 14.87
CA SER A 81 6.22 -10.00 13.51
C SER A 81 7.38 -9.22 12.87
N LEU A 82 7.99 -8.30 13.60
CA LEU A 82 9.18 -7.56 13.16
C LEU A 82 10.36 -8.50 12.90
N LEU A 83 10.62 -9.44 13.81
CA LEU A 83 11.71 -10.41 13.66
C LEU A 83 11.52 -11.30 12.44
N LEU A 84 10.31 -11.84 12.25
CA LEU A 84 9.99 -12.70 11.10
C LEU A 84 10.07 -11.92 9.78
N PHE A 85 9.55 -10.70 9.75
CA PHE A 85 9.67 -9.83 8.58
C PHE A 85 11.14 -9.56 8.22
N ALA A 86 11.97 -9.30 9.23
CA ALA A 86 13.39 -9.04 9.05
C ALA A 86 14.14 -10.26 8.50
N THR A 87 13.99 -11.42 9.15
CA THR A 87 14.76 -12.62 8.83
C THR A 87 14.29 -13.27 7.54
N ALA A 88 12.98 -13.41 7.32
CA ALA A 88 12.44 -13.94 6.06
C ALA A 88 12.69 -12.98 4.89
N GLY A 89 12.61 -11.67 5.14
CA GLY A 89 12.96 -10.65 4.15
C GLY A 89 14.42 -10.71 3.74
N GLY A 90 15.34 -10.69 4.71
CA GLY A 90 16.77 -10.84 4.45
C GLY A 90 17.12 -12.17 3.77
N ALA A 91 16.43 -13.25 4.14
CA ALA A 91 16.60 -14.55 3.50
C ALA A 91 16.24 -14.54 1.99
N CYS A 92 15.29 -13.69 1.56
CA CYS A 92 14.96 -13.54 0.14
C CYS A 92 16.17 -13.08 -0.70
N GLY A 93 17.12 -12.36 -0.09
CA GLY A 93 18.35 -11.93 -0.76
C GLY A 93 19.33 -13.07 -1.09
N PHE A 94 19.08 -14.28 -0.56
CA PHE A 94 19.86 -15.49 -0.83
C PHE A 94 19.06 -16.52 -1.64
N ALA A 95 17.93 -16.13 -2.26
CA ALA A 95 17.10 -17.05 -3.01
C ALA A 95 17.68 -17.30 -4.41
N ASP A 96 18.03 -18.56 -4.71
CA ASP A 96 18.63 -18.94 -6.00
C ASP A 96 17.60 -19.33 -7.07
N ASN A 97 16.32 -19.44 -6.71
CA ASN A 97 15.25 -19.78 -7.64
C ASN A 97 13.91 -19.16 -7.21
N LEU A 98 12.98 -19.08 -8.16
CA LEU A 98 11.67 -18.47 -7.93
C LEU A 98 10.89 -19.17 -6.81
N HIS A 99 10.91 -20.50 -6.70
CA HIS A 99 10.14 -21.21 -5.67
C HIS A 99 10.60 -20.86 -4.25
N THR A 100 11.92 -20.87 -4.01
CA THR A 100 12.51 -20.43 -2.73
C THR A 100 12.14 -18.99 -2.44
N LEU A 101 12.25 -18.10 -3.43
CA LEU A 101 11.86 -16.70 -3.27
C LEU A 101 10.39 -16.57 -2.89
N LEU A 102 9.46 -17.28 -3.55
CA LEU A 102 8.03 -17.21 -3.25
C LEU A 102 7.72 -17.72 -1.83
N MET A 103 8.37 -18.79 -1.38
CA MET A 103 8.21 -19.30 0.00
C MET A 103 8.69 -18.28 1.04
N LEU A 104 9.86 -17.68 0.82
CA LEU A 104 10.41 -16.67 1.71
C LEU A 104 9.58 -15.38 1.69
N ARG A 105 9.07 -14.98 0.52
CA ARG A 105 8.12 -13.86 0.39
C ARG A 105 6.84 -14.12 1.16
N PHE A 106 6.31 -15.33 1.13
CA PHE A 106 5.16 -15.71 1.95
C PHE A 106 5.46 -15.58 3.45
N LEU A 107 6.59 -16.10 3.93
CA LEU A 107 7.01 -15.96 5.33
C LEU A 107 7.23 -14.49 5.73
N GLN A 108 7.82 -13.69 4.84
CA GLN A 108 7.99 -12.25 5.02
C GLN A 108 6.61 -11.56 5.11
N GLY A 109 5.66 -11.99 4.29
CA GLY A 109 4.26 -11.58 4.30
C GLY A 109 3.56 -11.86 5.64
N VAL A 110 3.79 -13.05 6.20
CA VAL A 110 3.31 -13.42 7.55
C VAL A 110 3.85 -12.45 8.60
N GLY A 111 5.12 -12.06 8.50
CA GLY A 111 5.75 -11.08 9.39
C GLY A 111 5.17 -9.66 9.28
N VAL A 112 4.88 -9.17 8.06
CA VAL A 112 4.36 -7.80 7.89
C VAL A 112 2.86 -7.67 8.16
N ALA A 113 2.09 -8.75 7.99
CA ALA A 113 0.62 -8.70 8.05
C ALA A 113 0.07 -8.10 9.35
N PRO A 114 0.60 -8.42 10.55
CA PRO A 114 0.22 -7.76 11.80
C PRO A 114 0.62 -6.29 11.88
N LEU A 115 1.79 -5.94 11.32
CA LEU A 115 2.34 -4.59 11.40
C LEU A 115 1.42 -3.57 10.72
N GLY A 116 0.72 -3.99 9.66
CA GLY A 116 -0.18 -3.16 8.87
C GLY A 116 -1.41 -2.62 9.63
N ILE A 117 -1.74 -3.15 10.80
CA ILE A 117 -2.79 -2.58 11.68
C ILE A 117 -2.20 -2.02 12.98
N LEU A 118 -1.15 -2.66 13.51
CA LEU A 118 -0.61 -2.32 14.83
C LEU A 118 -0.07 -0.90 14.89
N HIS A 119 0.47 -0.36 13.80
CA HIS A 119 0.98 1.02 13.80
C HIS A 119 -0.12 2.05 14.12
N ALA A 120 -1.32 1.88 13.58
CA ALA A 120 -2.44 2.77 13.83
C ALA A 120 -3.09 2.48 15.20
N THR A 121 -3.17 1.20 15.58
CA THR A 121 -3.68 0.79 16.90
C THR A 121 -2.82 1.36 18.03
N ILE A 122 -1.49 1.29 17.93
CA ILE A 122 -0.57 1.84 18.93
C ILE A 122 -0.78 3.35 19.11
N ILE A 123 -0.98 4.11 18.03
CA ILE A 123 -1.31 5.54 18.13
C ILE A 123 -2.66 5.75 18.82
N GLY A 124 -3.65 4.91 18.51
CA GLY A 124 -4.97 4.96 19.14
C GLY A 124 -4.96 4.63 20.63
N ASP A 125 -4.06 3.75 21.07
CA ASP A 125 -3.90 3.33 22.46
C ASP A 125 -3.11 4.34 23.30
N LEU A 126 -2.21 5.13 22.69
CA LEU A 126 -1.29 6.01 23.40
C LEU A 126 -1.70 7.49 23.44
N TYR A 127 -2.52 7.94 22.50
CA TYR A 127 -2.88 9.35 22.35
C TYR A 127 -4.38 9.52 22.33
N GLU A 128 -4.85 10.62 22.91
CA GLU A 128 -6.27 10.98 22.97
C GLU A 128 -6.55 12.36 22.35
N GLY A 129 -7.82 12.62 22.05
CA GLY A 129 -8.29 13.93 21.61
C GLY A 129 -7.51 14.52 20.42
N PRO A 130 -7.17 15.83 20.46
CA PRO A 130 -6.43 16.50 19.38
C PRO A 130 -5.04 15.91 19.09
N ASP A 131 -4.38 15.36 20.10
CA ASP A 131 -3.02 14.81 19.95
C ASP A 131 -3.04 13.48 19.19
N ARG A 132 -4.08 12.66 19.36
CA ARG A 132 -4.32 11.47 18.52
C ARG A 132 -4.47 11.84 17.05
N VAL A 133 -5.26 12.88 16.76
CA VAL A 133 -5.48 13.35 15.38
C VAL A 133 -4.17 13.83 14.76
N ARG A 134 -3.36 14.59 15.50
CA ARG A 134 -2.03 15.04 15.05
C ARG A 134 -1.07 13.88 14.83
N ALA A 135 -1.01 12.93 15.77
CA ALA A 135 -0.14 11.75 15.67
C ALA A 135 -0.50 10.88 14.46
N MET A 136 -1.80 10.65 14.22
CA MET A 136 -2.29 9.97 13.00
C MET A 136 -1.89 10.74 11.73
N GLY A 137 -2.00 12.07 11.74
CA GLY A 137 -1.57 12.92 10.64
C GLY A 137 -0.07 12.81 10.34
N TYR A 138 0.78 12.88 11.37
CA TYR A 138 2.23 12.67 11.22
C TYR A 138 2.54 11.27 10.72
N ASN A 139 1.85 10.24 11.24
CA ASN A 139 2.06 8.86 10.81
C ASN A 139 1.67 8.64 9.34
N ALA A 140 0.59 9.27 8.87
CA ALA A 140 0.23 9.27 7.46
C ALA A 140 1.29 9.97 6.59
N GLY A 141 1.90 11.04 7.10
CA GLY A 141 3.05 11.69 6.48
C GLY A 141 4.27 10.75 6.36
N VAL A 142 4.59 10.01 7.42
CA VAL A 142 5.68 9.02 7.42
C VAL A 142 5.41 7.87 6.44
N LEU A 143 4.18 7.38 6.37
CA LEU A 143 3.76 6.38 5.37
C LEU A 143 3.97 6.91 3.94
N SER A 144 3.60 8.18 3.70
CA SER A 144 3.78 8.85 2.40
C SER A 144 5.25 9.04 2.05
N LEU A 145 6.10 9.38 3.03
CA LEU A 145 7.54 9.46 2.84
C LEU A 145 8.14 8.10 2.49
N GLY A 146 7.77 7.03 3.20
CA GLY A 146 8.24 5.69 2.90
C GLY A 146 7.85 5.24 1.50
N THR A 147 6.59 5.43 1.10
CA THR A 147 6.11 5.09 -0.26
C THR A 147 6.80 5.91 -1.35
N ALA A 148 7.23 7.13 -1.07
CA ALA A 148 8.02 7.94 -1.99
C ALA A 148 9.49 7.51 -2.08
N LEU A 149 10.11 7.20 -0.95
CA LEU A 149 11.54 6.97 -0.86
C LEU A 149 11.94 5.52 -1.15
N TYR A 150 11.14 4.53 -0.75
CA TYR A 150 11.52 3.13 -0.90
C TYR A 150 11.74 2.68 -2.35
N PRO A 151 10.96 3.11 -3.35
CA PRO A 151 11.29 2.80 -4.74
C PRO A 151 12.64 3.38 -5.17
N ALA A 152 12.99 4.61 -4.75
CA ALA A 152 14.30 5.19 -5.06
C ALA A 152 15.44 4.42 -4.35
N ILE A 153 15.29 4.13 -3.06
CA ILE A 153 16.27 3.34 -2.28
C ILE A 153 16.44 1.94 -2.90
N GLY A 154 15.32 1.30 -3.23
CA GLY A 154 15.27 -0.01 -3.88
C GLY A 154 15.95 -0.02 -5.23
N GLY A 155 15.75 1.03 -6.03
CA GLY A 155 16.40 1.19 -7.33
C GLY A 155 17.90 1.34 -7.21
N ILE A 156 18.37 2.18 -6.29
CA ILE A 156 19.81 2.36 -6.02
C ILE A 156 20.45 1.05 -5.57
N LEU A 157 19.82 0.33 -4.64
CA LEU A 157 20.31 -0.99 -4.22
C LEU A 157 20.26 -2.01 -5.36
N GLY A 158 19.26 -1.92 -6.23
CA GLY A 158 19.11 -2.77 -7.40
C GLY A 158 20.28 -2.72 -8.39
N GLU A 159 21.02 -1.61 -8.43
CA GLU A 159 22.25 -1.49 -9.23
C GLU A 159 23.37 -2.43 -8.71
N LEU A 160 23.31 -2.84 -7.44
CA LEU A 160 24.23 -3.85 -6.88
C LEU A 160 23.77 -5.30 -7.18
N GLY A 161 22.55 -5.46 -7.69
CA GLY A 161 21.93 -6.75 -7.97
C GLY A 161 20.47 -6.79 -7.51
N TRP A 162 19.67 -7.62 -8.17
CA TRP A 162 18.23 -7.74 -7.90
C TRP A 162 17.90 -8.16 -6.46
N HIS A 163 18.82 -8.89 -5.83
CA HIS A 163 18.67 -9.42 -4.48
C HIS A 163 18.95 -8.36 -3.39
N ALA A 164 19.69 -7.30 -3.70
CA ALA A 164 20.16 -6.34 -2.70
C ALA A 164 19.04 -5.61 -1.90
N PRO A 165 17.91 -5.18 -2.51
CA PRO A 165 16.82 -4.58 -1.74
C PRO A 165 16.16 -5.51 -0.71
N PHE A 166 16.31 -6.84 -0.85
CA PHE A 166 15.79 -7.80 0.13
C PHE A 166 16.56 -7.80 1.45
N PHE A 167 17.74 -7.18 1.52
CA PHE A 167 18.46 -7.00 2.79
C PHE A 167 17.95 -5.82 3.62
N LEU A 168 17.18 -4.88 3.04
CA LEU A 168 16.59 -3.74 3.77
C LEU A 168 15.74 -4.16 4.99
N PRO A 169 14.87 -5.20 4.91
CA PRO A 169 14.19 -5.78 6.07
C PRO A 169 15.07 -6.05 7.30
N LEU A 170 16.36 -6.36 7.16
CA LEU A 170 17.25 -6.60 8.29
C LEU A 170 17.43 -5.36 9.17
N ALA A 171 17.24 -4.14 8.63
CA ALA A 171 17.24 -2.90 9.39
C ALA A 171 16.09 -2.84 10.43
N THR A 172 15.11 -3.75 10.36
CA THR A 172 14.04 -3.84 11.35
C THR A 172 14.40 -4.67 12.57
N LEU A 173 15.53 -5.40 12.58
CA LEU A 173 16.06 -6.10 13.76
C LEU A 173 16.37 -5.13 14.92
N PRO A 174 17.17 -4.05 14.73
CA PRO A 174 17.38 -3.07 15.79
C PRO A 174 16.06 -2.37 16.18
N MET A 175 15.14 -2.16 15.23
CA MET A 175 13.82 -1.61 15.51
C MET A 175 13.00 -2.54 16.42
N ALA A 176 13.05 -3.86 16.21
CA ALA A 176 12.42 -4.83 17.09
C ALA A 176 12.98 -4.76 18.52
N PHE A 177 14.30 -4.63 18.65
CA PHE A 177 14.96 -4.45 19.95
C PHE A 177 14.53 -3.13 20.64
N ILE A 178 14.54 -2.02 19.89
CA ILE A 178 14.12 -0.71 20.40
C ILE A 178 12.64 -0.73 20.81
N ALA A 179 11.75 -1.31 20.01
CA ALA A 179 10.35 -1.46 20.37
C ALA A 179 10.16 -2.38 21.59
N TRP A 180 10.95 -3.45 21.69
CA TRP A 180 10.91 -4.36 22.83
C TRP A 180 11.35 -3.68 24.13
N ARG A 181 12.34 -2.78 24.10
CA ARG A 181 12.80 -2.07 25.31
C ARG A 181 12.02 -0.79 25.61
N GLY A 182 11.71 -0.01 24.58
CA GLY A 182 11.25 1.37 24.72
C GLY A 182 9.75 1.58 24.58
N LEU A 183 9.02 0.66 23.93
CA LEU A 183 7.57 0.83 23.72
C LEU A 183 6.81 0.40 24.97
N THR A 184 6.18 1.37 25.62
CA THR A 184 5.27 1.17 26.75
C THR A 184 3.85 1.24 26.24
N LEU A 185 3.09 0.17 26.39
CA LEU A 185 1.71 0.06 25.90
C LEU A 185 0.79 -0.26 27.06
N PRO A 186 -0.44 0.28 27.06
CA PRO A 186 -1.43 -0.09 28.05
C PRO A 186 -1.72 -1.60 28.00
N ALA A 187 -2.16 -2.15 29.13
CA ALA A 187 -2.61 -3.53 29.19
C ALA A 187 -3.81 -3.73 28.25
N PRO A 188 -3.96 -4.91 27.63
CA PRO A 188 -5.10 -5.19 26.76
C PRO A 188 -6.41 -5.03 27.53
N ASP A 189 -7.30 -4.16 27.03
CA ASP A 189 -8.66 -4.01 27.55
C ASP A 189 -9.58 -5.03 26.85
N THR A 190 -10.03 -6.03 27.61
CA THR A 190 -10.91 -7.11 27.13
C THR A 190 -12.41 -6.78 27.24
N SER A 191 -12.77 -5.53 27.58
CA SER A 191 -14.17 -5.15 27.88
C SER A 191 -15.09 -5.01 26.66
N GLN A 192 -14.58 -5.02 25.42
CA GLN A 192 -15.43 -4.86 24.23
C GLN A 192 -15.95 -6.17 23.64
N SER A 193 -17.28 -6.29 23.58
CA SER A 193 -18.01 -7.37 22.92
C SER A 193 -17.89 -7.28 21.39
N MET A 194 -17.01 -8.10 20.81
CA MET A 194 -16.79 -8.21 19.36
C MET A 194 -18.05 -8.61 18.57
N GLY A 195 -18.97 -9.35 19.18
CA GLY A 195 -20.16 -9.91 18.51
C GLY A 195 -21.26 -8.88 18.20
N ALA A 196 -21.45 -7.89 19.08
CA ALA A 196 -22.45 -6.83 18.85
C ALA A 196 -21.97 -5.77 17.84
N TYR A 197 -20.67 -5.51 17.81
CA TYR A 197 -20.00 -4.58 16.90
C TYR A 197 -20.11 -5.02 15.42
N PHE A 198 -19.96 -6.33 15.17
CA PHE A 198 -19.96 -6.89 13.82
C PHE A 198 -21.35 -6.89 13.17
N LYS A 199 -22.41 -7.18 13.95
CA LYS A 199 -23.78 -7.31 13.45
C LYS A 199 -24.36 -5.98 12.94
N ASN A 200 -24.06 -4.88 13.63
CA ASN A 200 -24.51 -3.54 13.22
C ASN A 200 -23.70 -2.98 12.04
N THR A 201 -22.40 -3.25 12.00
CA THR A 201 -21.54 -2.88 10.87
C THR A 201 -21.98 -3.56 9.57
N LEU A 202 -22.38 -4.84 9.63
CA LEU A 202 -22.83 -5.60 8.45
C LEU A 202 -24.06 -5.00 7.77
N ARG A 203 -24.87 -4.22 8.50
CA ARG A 203 -26.05 -3.54 7.96
C ARG A 203 -25.69 -2.23 7.26
N ALA A 204 -24.75 -1.46 7.81
CA ALA A 204 -24.23 -0.23 7.19
C ALA A 204 -23.48 -0.49 5.87
N MET A 205 -22.87 -1.68 5.73
CA MET A 205 -22.12 -2.08 4.53
C MET A 205 -22.98 -2.52 3.34
N LYS A 206 -24.31 -2.66 3.51
CA LYS A 206 -25.21 -3.12 2.45
C LYS A 206 -25.83 -2.00 1.62
N SER A 207 -25.53 -0.74 1.92
CA SER A 207 -26.06 0.37 1.12
C SER A 207 -25.40 0.38 -0.28
N PRO A 208 -26.11 0.77 -1.35
CA PRO A 208 -25.54 0.89 -2.68
C PRO A 208 -24.30 1.79 -2.72
N GLN A 209 -24.28 2.84 -1.90
CA GLN A 209 -23.14 3.75 -1.75
C GLN A 209 -21.94 3.06 -1.09
N ALA A 210 -22.16 2.26 -0.05
CA ALA A 210 -21.09 1.50 0.60
C ALA A 210 -20.47 0.49 -0.37
N VAL A 211 -21.30 -0.27 -1.09
CA VAL A 211 -20.84 -1.20 -2.12
C VAL A 211 -20.04 -0.47 -3.20
N GLY A 212 -20.57 0.66 -3.70
CA GLY A 212 -19.86 1.49 -4.68
C GLY A 212 -18.48 1.96 -4.20
N LEU A 213 -18.38 2.44 -2.96
CA LEU A 213 -17.11 2.90 -2.39
C LEU A 213 -16.12 1.75 -2.18
N PHE A 214 -16.55 0.59 -1.66
CA PHE A 214 -15.67 -0.58 -1.54
C PHE A 214 -15.23 -1.11 -2.91
N SER A 215 -16.10 -1.10 -3.92
CA SER A 215 -15.73 -1.45 -5.30
C SER A 215 -14.70 -0.47 -5.88
N VAL A 216 -14.88 0.84 -5.71
CA VAL A 216 -13.89 1.85 -6.14
C VAL A 216 -12.56 1.65 -5.39
N SER A 217 -12.59 1.31 -4.11
CA SER A 217 -11.40 0.99 -3.31
C SER A 217 -10.64 -0.22 -3.88
N PHE A 218 -11.37 -1.32 -4.13
CA PHE A 218 -10.83 -2.52 -4.74
C PHE A 218 -10.22 -2.23 -6.12
N LEU A 219 -10.92 -1.49 -6.99
CA LEU A 219 -10.45 -1.19 -8.33
C LEU A 219 -9.28 -0.20 -8.34
N THR A 220 -9.24 0.75 -7.41
CA THR A 220 -8.10 1.66 -7.21
C THR A 220 -6.82 0.87 -6.96
N PHE A 221 -6.87 -0.08 -6.02
CA PHE A 221 -5.70 -0.88 -5.69
C PHE A 221 -5.42 -1.95 -6.74
N THR A 222 -6.42 -2.36 -7.51
CA THR A 222 -6.23 -3.24 -8.66
C THR A 222 -5.40 -2.53 -9.73
N MET A 223 -5.70 -1.27 -9.99
CA MET A 223 -4.94 -0.44 -10.92
C MET A 223 -3.54 -0.09 -10.40
N LEU A 224 -3.40 0.13 -9.08
CA LEU A 224 -2.10 0.37 -8.45
C LEU A 224 -1.21 -0.87 -8.49
N TYR A 225 -1.70 -2.03 -8.06
CA TYR A 225 -0.87 -3.23 -7.91
C TYR A 225 -0.69 -4.01 -9.22
N GLY A 226 -1.68 -3.99 -10.11
CA GLY A 226 -1.62 -4.64 -11.42
C GLY A 226 -0.80 -3.83 -12.43
N PRO A 227 -1.41 -2.93 -13.22
CA PRO A 227 -0.69 -2.22 -14.28
C PRO A 227 0.49 -1.37 -13.79
N VAL A 228 0.36 -0.70 -12.65
CA VAL A 228 1.39 0.25 -12.17
C VAL A 228 2.55 -0.47 -11.50
N ILE A 229 2.36 -1.04 -10.32
CA ILE A 229 3.44 -1.68 -9.55
C ILE A 229 4.03 -2.89 -10.28
N THR A 230 3.23 -3.73 -10.94
CA THR A 230 3.75 -4.93 -11.60
C THR A 230 4.32 -4.60 -12.98
N PHE A 231 3.59 -3.86 -13.83
CA PHE A 231 3.92 -3.77 -15.26
C PHE A 231 4.66 -2.51 -15.72
N ILE A 232 4.64 -1.39 -14.99
CA ILE A 232 5.48 -0.23 -15.37
C ILE A 232 6.98 -0.56 -15.29
N PRO A 233 7.50 -1.20 -14.21
CA PRO A 233 8.91 -1.61 -14.18
C PRO A 233 9.28 -2.50 -15.36
N ILE A 234 8.43 -3.49 -15.66
CA ILE A 234 8.64 -4.46 -16.73
C ILE A 234 8.60 -3.76 -18.10
N LEU A 235 7.66 -2.82 -18.32
CA LEU A 235 7.61 -2.02 -19.54
C LEU A 235 8.86 -1.16 -19.69
N ALA A 236 9.27 -0.49 -18.61
CA ALA A 236 10.42 0.41 -18.60
C ALA A 236 11.73 -0.33 -18.93
N ASP A 237 11.93 -1.51 -18.36
CA ASP A 237 13.06 -2.39 -18.66
C ASP A 237 12.96 -2.99 -20.08
N HIS A 238 11.87 -3.69 -20.39
CA HIS A 238 11.73 -4.42 -21.66
C HIS A 238 11.74 -3.52 -22.90
N ARG A 239 11.17 -2.31 -22.82
CA ARG A 239 11.06 -1.40 -23.98
C ARG A 239 12.16 -0.35 -24.04
N PHE A 240 12.71 0.05 -22.89
CA PHE A 240 13.64 1.17 -22.81
C PHE A 240 14.94 0.84 -22.06
N THR A 241 15.15 -0.42 -21.67
CA THR A 241 16.34 -0.89 -20.95
C THR A 241 16.64 -0.06 -19.72
N ALA A 242 15.58 0.39 -19.01
CA ALA A 242 15.70 1.27 -17.87
C ALA A 242 16.35 0.54 -16.68
N SER A 243 17.39 1.13 -16.09
CA SER A 243 18.05 0.56 -14.91
C SER A 243 17.12 0.56 -13.68
N PRO A 244 17.39 -0.27 -12.66
CA PRO A 244 16.64 -0.25 -11.41
C PRO A 244 16.57 1.14 -10.76
N ALA A 245 17.66 1.92 -10.73
CA ALA A 245 17.64 3.28 -10.19
C ALA A 245 16.69 4.20 -10.98
N THR A 246 16.68 4.06 -12.31
CA THR A 246 15.81 4.83 -13.21
C THR A 246 14.33 4.50 -12.97
N ILE A 247 14.00 3.22 -12.81
CA ILE A 247 12.64 2.78 -12.44
C ILE A 247 12.26 3.29 -11.05
N GLY A 248 13.18 3.27 -10.09
CA GLY A 248 12.98 3.82 -8.75
C GLY A 248 12.62 5.31 -8.78
N ALA A 249 13.35 6.09 -9.58
CA ALA A 249 13.07 7.52 -9.78
C ALA A 249 11.71 7.77 -10.46
N LEU A 250 11.30 6.89 -11.38
CA LEU A 250 9.97 6.96 -12.00
C LEU A 250 8.85 6.83 -10.96
N PHE A 251 8.97 5.92 -9.99
CA PHE A 251 7.99 5.80 -8.90
C PHE A 251 8.03 6.94 -7.89
N ALA A 252 9.19 7.58 -7.69
CA ALA A 252 9.27 8.81 -6.91
C ALA A 252 8.43 9.94 -7.55
N LEU A 253 8.35 10.00 -8.89
CA LEU A 253 7.50 10.95 -9.61
C LEU A 253 6.00 10.69 -9.37
N THR A 254 5.57 9.43 -9.28
CA THR A 254 4.19 9.08 -8.87
C THR A 254 3.87 9.66 -7.50
N SER A 255 4.80 9.51 -6.55
CA SER A 255 4.63 10.01 -5.19
C SER A 255 4.63 11.54 -5.15
N LEU A 256 5.41 12.20 -6.00
CA LEU A 256 5.36 13.65 -6.18
C LEU A 256 4.00 14.13 -6.68
N GLY A 257 3.45 13.51 -7.72
CA GLY A 257 2.10 13.83 -8.22
C GLY A 257 1.01 13.64 -7.16
N THR A 258 1.14 12.57 -6.36
CA THR A 258 0.26 12.28 -5.22
C THR A 258 0.35 13.38 -4.17
N ALA A 259 1.57 13.74 -3.75
CA ALA A 259 1.82 14.75 -2.72
C ALA A 259 1.35 16.15 -3.15
N LEU A 260 1.61 16.55 -4.39
CA LEU A 260 1.17 17.86 -4.91
C LEU A 260 -0.35 17.98 -4.95
N SER A 261 -1.04 16.90 -5.34
CA SER A 261 -2.50 16.89 -5.41
C SER A 261 -3.13 16.82 -4.01
N ALA A 262 -2.60 15.96 -3.14
CA ALA A 262 -3.08 15.80 -1.76
C ALA A 262 -2.81 17.05 -0.90
N SER A 263 -1.68 17.75 -1.07
CA SER A 263 -1.38 18.98 -0.33
C SER A 263 -2.33 20.13 -0.65
N ARG A 264 -2.95 20.12 -1.84
CA ARG A 264 -3.97 21.09 -2.26
C ARG A 264 -5.39 20.63 -1.91
N MET A 265 -5.56 19.45 -1.31
CA MET A 265 -6.87 18.85 -1.06
C MET A 265 -7.78 19.73 -0.21
N GLY A 266 -7.25 20.42 0.81
CA GLY A 266 -8.04 21.32 1.65
C GLY A 266 -8.74 22.42 0.84
N ARG A 267 -7.99 23.12 -0.02
CA ARG A 267 -8.53 24.16 -0.91
C ARG A 267 -9.50 23.60 -1.94
N LEU A 268 -9.20 22.41 -2.49
CA LEU A 268 -10.08 21.75 -3.45
C LEU A 268 -11.41 21.33 -2.79
N ALA A 269 -11.37 20.86 -1.54
CA ALA A 269 -12.55 20.45 -0.79
C ALA A 269 -13.46 21.62 -0.37
N GLU A 270 -12.92 22.85 -0.27
CA GLU A 270 -13.72 24.07 -0.08
C GLU A 270 -14.57 24.40 -1.32
N GLN A 271 -14.08 24.06 -2.52
CA GLN A 271 -14.70 24.43 -3.79
C GLN A 271 -15.50 23.29 -4.44
N PHE A 272 -15.12 22.03 -4.17
CA PHE A 272 -15.66 20.86 -4.83
C PHE A 272 -16.09 19.79 -3.82
N LYS A 273 -17.23 19.15 -4.12
CA LYS A 273 -17.68 17.98 -3.34
C LYS A 273 -16.72 16.79 -3.54
N PRO A 274 -16.49 15.94 -2.53
CA PRO A 274 -15.59 14.79 -2.61
C PRO A 274 -15.85 13.88 -3.81
N HIS A 275 -17.11 13.62 -4.17
CA HIS A 275 -17.44 12.77 -5.33
C HIS A 275 -16.96 13.37 -6.67
N ARG A 276 -16.93 14.70 -6.82
CA ARG A 276 -16.44 15.35 -8.06
C ARG A 276 -14.94 15.21 -8.19
N LEU A 277 -14.22 15.30 -7.07
CA LEU A 277 -12.78 15.08 -7.01
C LEU A 277 -12.42 13.61 -7.29
N LEU A 278 -13.24 12.66 -6.83
CA LEU A 278 -13.11 11.25 -7.22
C LEU A 278 -13.27 11.06 -8.75
N LEU A 279 -14.33 11.62 -9.35
CA LEU A 279 -14.55 11.55 -10.79
C LEU A 279 -13.36 12.13 -11.58
N ALA A 280 -12.83 13.28 -11.16
CA ALA A 280 -11.64 13.86 -11.77
C ALA A 280 -10.42 12.93 -11.65
N GLY A 281 -10.20 12.30 -10.49
CA GLY A 281 -9.17 11.28 -10.30
C GLY A 281 -9.31 10.11 -11.26
N HIS A 282 -10.54 9.62 -11.49
CA HIS A 282 -10.79 8.53 -12.45
C HIS A 282 -10.48 8.93 -13.90
N VAL A 283 -10.72 10.18 -14.28
CA VAL A 283 -10.31 10.70 -15.60
C VAL A 283 -8.79 10.73 -15.73
N PHE A 284 -8.06 11.19 -14.71
CA PHE A 284 -6.60 11.17 -14.73
C PHE A 284 -6.03 9.75 -14.82
N TYR A 285 -6.63 8.78 -14.13
CA TYR A 285 -6.27 7.38 -14.29
C TYR A 285 -6.48 6.88 -15.71
N LEU A 286 -7.64 7.17 -16.31
CA LEU A 286 -7.95 6.78 -17.68
C LEU A 286 -6.91 7.35 -18.66
N VAL A 287 -6.63 8.64 -18.57
CA VAL A 287 -5.63 9.31 -19.41
C VAL A 287 -4.25 8.68 -19.21
N ALA A 288 -3.82 8.44 -17.98
CA ALA A 288 -2.55 7.80 -17.70
C ALA A 288 -2.44 6.40 -18.34
N MET A 289 -3.50 5.59 -18.26
CA MET A 289 -3.52 4.24 -18.83
C MET A 289 -3.56 4.26 -20.36
N LEU A 290 -4.31 5.18 -20.98
CA LEU A 290 -4.38 5.29 -22.45
C LEU A 290 -3.07 5.78 -23.06
N LEU A 291 -2.31 6.62 -22.36
CA LEU A 291 -1.02 7.11 -22.86
C LEU A 291 0.07 6.02 -22.82
N MET A 292 0.08 5.14 -21.82
CA MET A 292 1.18 4.18 -21.57
C MET A 292 1.63 3.34 -22.80
N PRO A 293 0.75 2.73 -23.62
CA PRO A 293 1.17 1.90 -24.75
C PRO A 293 1.90 2.65 -25.88
N HIS A 294 1.66 3.95 -26.00
CA HIS A 294 2.05 4.74 -27.18
C HIS A 294 3.36 5.52 -27.01
N MET A 295 4.11 5.26 -25.94
CA MET A 295 5.27 6.08 -25.58
C MET A 295 6.48 5.70 -26.46
N PRO A 296 7.06 6.65 -27.23
CA PRO A 296 8.15 6.35 -28.17
C PRO A 296 9.52 6.25 -27.49
N THR A 297 9.74 6.97 -26.38
CA THR A 297 10.97 6.92 -25.60
C THR A 297 10.67 6.90 -24.10
N PHE A 298 11.67 6.54 -23.28
CA PHE A 298 11.53 6.45 -21.82
C PHE A 298 10.95 7.72 -21.19
N TRP A 299 11.43 8.90 -21.60
CA TRP A 299 11.02 10.19 -21.02
C TRP A 299 9.53 10.48 -21.18
N TRP A 300 8.87 9.87 -22.16
CA TRP A 300 7.42 10.00 -22.32
C TRP A 300 6.63 9.27 -21.23
N LEU A 301 7.23 8.32 -20.49
CA LEU A 301 6.62 7.68 -19.33
C LEU A 301 6.42 8.65 -18.14
N LEU A 302 7.18 9.76 -18.08
CA LEU A 302 7.08 10.70 -16.96
C LEU A 302 5.67 11.28 -16.81
N LEU A 303 5.04 11.65 -17.93
CA LEU A 303 3.70 12.25 -17.93
C LEU A 303 2.62 11.29 -17.39
N PRO A 304 2.38 10.09 -17.97
CA PRO A 304 1.34 9.19 -17.47
C PRO A 304 1.60 8.74 -16.03
N VAL A 305 2.86 8.57 -15.63
CA VAL A 305 3.22 8.22 -14.24
C VAL A 305 2.90 9.37 -13.27
N PHE A 306 3.23 10.60 -13.65
CA PHE A 306 2.86 11.78 -12.86
C PHE A 306 1.34 11.94 -12.77
N LEU A 307 0.61 11.78 -13.88
CA LEU A 307 -0.86 11.84 -13.92
C LEU A 307 -1.49 10.74 -13.06
N PHE A 308 -0.92 9.54 -13.03
CA PHE A 308 -1.36 8.48 -12.11
C PHE A 308 -1.15 8.89 -10.65
N GLY A 309 -0.03 9.55 -10.33
CA GLY A 309 0.20 10.15 -9.03
C GLY A 309 -0.86 11.20 -8.67
N VAL A 310 -1.16 12.11 -9.58
CA VAL A 310 -2.23 13.11 -9.42
C VAL A 310 -3.57 12.44 -9.15
N ALA A 311 -3.90 11.41 -9.93
CA ALA A 311 -5.10 10.61 -9.75
C ALA A 311 -5.18 9.96 -8.36
N GLN A 312 -4.08 9.37 -7.86
CA GLN A 312 -4.00 8.82 -6.50
C GLN A 312 -4.23 9.90 -5.43
N GLY A 313 -3.58 11.05 -5.58
CA GLY A 313 -3.71 12.17 -4.63
C GLY A 313 -5.10 12.77 -4.58
N LEU A 314 -5.87 12.71 -5.68
CA LEU A 314 -7.28 13.08 -5.70
C LEU A 314 -8.20 11.96 -5.18
N ASN A 315 -7.90 10.71 -5.53
CA ASN A 315 -8.79 9.60 -5.29
C ASN A 315 -8.76 9.11 -3.83
N TYR A 316 -7.58 8.77 -3.30
CA TYR A 316 -7.47 8.06 -2.03
C TYR A 316 -7.99 8.87 -0.83
N PRO A 317 -7.64 10.16 -0.64
CA PRO A 317 -8.17 10.95 0.47
C PRO A 317 -9.69 11.10 0.44
N ASN A 318 -10.27 11.40 -0.74
CA ASN A 318 -11.72 11.56 -0.89
C ASN A 318 -12.47 10.24 -0.69
N LEU A 319 -11.90 9.13 -1.12
CA LEU A 319 -12.45 7.79 -0.88
C LEU A 319 -12.52 7.50 0.63
N MET A 320 -11.47 7.83 1.39
CA MET A 320 -11.47 7.66 2.85
C MET A 320 -12.46 8.59 3.54
N THR A 321 -12.60 9.84 3.08
CA THR A 321 -13.62 10.78 3.59
C THR A 321 -15.03 10.23 3.39
N LEU A 322 -15.36 9.71 2.20
CA LEU A 322 -16.69 9.17 1.91
C LEU A 322 -16.96 7.86 2.65
N LEU A 323 -15.97 6.95 2.76
CA LEU A 323 -16.10 5.72 3.54
C LEU A 323 -16.36 6.01 5.02
N THR A 324 -15.62 6.94 5.62
CA THR A 324 -15.81 7.31 7.03
C THR A 324 -17.12 8.06 7.30
N ALA A 325 -17.72 8.66 6.26
CA ALA A 325 -19.04 9.29 6.34
C ALA A 325 -20.21 8.28 6.33
N LEU A 326 -19.98 7.01 5.94
CA LEU A 326 -21.03 5.98 5.89
C LEU A 326 -21.57 5.58 7.26
N ALA A 327 -20.80 5.81 8.32
CA ALA A 327 -21.12 5.31 9.65
C ALA A 327 -20.84 6.36 10.75
N PRO A 328 -21.61 6.32 11.86
CA PRO A 328 -21.32 7.07 13.08
C PRO A 328 -19.90 6.82 13.60
N LEU A 329 -19.40 7.73 14.43
CA LEU A 329 -18.02 7.74 14.92
C LEU A 329 -17.61 6.39 15.54
N GLU A 330 -18.53 5.74 16.24
CA GLU A 330 -18.36 4.46 16.93
C GLU A 330 -18.10 3.30 15.95
N GLN A 331 -18.64 3.39 14.74
CA GLN A 331 -18.60 2.33 13.72
C GLN A 331 -17.57 2.60 12.60
N ARG A 332 -16.93 3.78 12.57
CA ARG A 332 -15.93 4.13 11.55
C ARG A 332 -14.75 3.17 11.50
N ALA A 333 -14.27 2.71 12.66
CA ALA A 333 -13.16 1.75 12.72
C ALA A 333 -13.50 0.44 12.01
N ALA A 334 -14.76 -0.04 12.11
CA ALA A 334 -15.22 -1.23 11.43
C ALA A 334 -15.26 -1.07 9.89
N ILE A 335 -15.77 0.05 9.40
CA ILE A 335 -15.77 0.39 7.96
C ILE A 335 -14.34 0.43 7.42
N MET A 336 -13.43 1.06 8.17
CA MET A 336 -12.02 1.15 7.80
C MET A 336 -11.31 -0.22 7.85
N ALA A 337 -11.67 -1.08 8.79
CA ALA A 337 -11.15 -2.45 8.86
C ALA A 337 -11.59 -3.28 7.64
N VAL A 338 -12.87 -3.17 7.24
CA VAL A 338 -13.40 -3.82 6.04
C VAL A 338 -12.72 -3.28 4.79
N ASN A 339 -12.57 -1.96 4.69
CA ASN A 339 -11.80 -1.37 3.60
C ASN A 339 -10.37 -1.93 3.57
N GLY A 340 -9.70 -2.02 4.73
CA GLY A 340 -8.38 -2.64 4.84
C GLY A 340 -8.33 -4.06 4.27
N MET A 341 -9.34 -4.90 4.55
CA MET A 341 -9.44 -6.25 3.95
C MET A 341 -9.64 -6.20 2.44
N VAL A 342 -10.51 -5.29 1.94
CA VAL A 342 -10.71 -5.07 0.50
C VAL A 342 -9.40 -4.68 -0.18
N LEU A 343 -8.62 -3.80 0.45
CA LEU A 343 -7.30 -3.41 -0.03
C LEU A 343 -6.35 -4.60 -0.09
N ARG A 344 -6.25 -5.41 0.97
CA ARG A 344 -5.39 -6.60 0.99
C ARG A 344 -5.76 -7.61 -0.09
N LEU A 345 -7.05 -7.87 -0.24
CA LEU A 345 -7.55 -8.76 -1.29
C LEU A 345 -7.16 -8.26 -2.69
N SER A 346 -7.34 -6.96 -2.94
CA SER A 346 -6.96 -6.34 -4.21
C SER A 346 -5.45 -6.44 -4.48
N GLN A 347 -4.62 -6.12 -3.48
CA GLN A 347 -3.15 -6.16 -3.58
C GLN A 347 -2.60 -7.56 -3.93
N THR A 348 -3.30 -8.62 -3.51
CA THR A 348 -2.94 -10.01 -3.80
C THR A 348 -3.47 -10.48 -5.14
N ILE A 349 -4.73 -10.18 -5.48
CA ILE A 349 -5.35 -10.71 -6.71
C ILE A 349 -4.88 -9.94 -7.95
N ALA A 350 -4.68 -8.63 -7.84
CA ALA A 350 -4.43 -7.78 -8.99
C ALA A 350 -3.14 -8.11 -9.76
N PRO A 351 -1.98 -8.36 -9.13
CA PRO A 351 -0.79 -8.77 -9.85
C PRO A 351 -1.03 -10.05 -10.65
N LEU A 352 -1.71 -11.06 -10.08
CA LEU A 352 -2.03 -12.29 -10.79
C LEU A 352 -2.96 -12.05 -11.98
N ALA A 353 -4.09 -11.39 -11.75
CA ALA A 353 -5.10 -11.16 -12.78
C ALA A 353 -4.54 -10.40 -13.99
N VAL A 354 -3.75 -9.35 -13.73
CA VAL A 354 -3.16 -8.53 -14.79
C VAL A 354 -2.01 -9.25 -15.48
N THR A 355 -1.30 -10.12 -14.76
CA THR A 355 -0.28 -10.98 -15.37
C THR A 355 -0.89 -12.01 -16.32
N SER A 356 -2.07 -12.55 -16.00
CA SER A 356 -2.81 -13.40 -16.94
C SER A 356 -3.27 -12.64 -18.20
N ILE A 357 -3.68 -11.38 -18.04
CA ILE A 357 -4.02 -10.51 -19.19
C ILE A 357 -2.79 -10.26 -20.07
N TYR A 358 -1.64 -9.96 -19.46
CA TYR A 358 -0.38 -9.81 -20.17
C TYR A 358 0.00 -11.05 -20.98
N ALA A 359 -0.18 -12.25 -20.43
CA ALA A 359 0.16 -13.49 -21.11
C ALA A 359 -0.62 -13.70 -22.43
N VAL A 360 -1.84 -13.16 -22.53
CA VAL A 360 -2.70 -13.29 -23.71
C VAL A 360 -2.54 -12.12 -24.69
N SER A 361 -2.32 -10.91 -24.18
CA SER A 361 -2.50 -9.68 -24.96
C SER A 361 -1.37 -8.64 -24.79
N GLY A 362 -0.29 -9.02 -24.10
CA GLY A 362 0.89 -8.19 -23.88
C GLY A 362 0.60 -6.90 -23.11
N PHE A 363 1.50 -5.92 -23.25
CA PHE A 363 1.37 -4.62 -22.60
C PHE A 363 0.09 -3.86 -23.01
N SER A 364 -0.31 -3.94 -24.28
CA SER A 364 -1.52 -3.27 -24.76
C SER A 364 -2.76 -3.73 -23.99
N GLY A 365 -2.89 -5.03 -23.72
CA GLY A 365 -4.01 -5.54 -22.92
C GLY A 365 -3.96 -5.14 -21.46
N VAL A 366 -2.77 -5.09 -20.85
CA VAL A 366 -2.59 -4.62 -19.46
C VAL A 366 -3.10 -3.19 -19.28
N TYR A 367 -2.70 -2.29 -20.17
CA TYR A 367 -3.08 -0.88 -20.06
C TYR A 367 -4.51 -0.63 -20.56
N ALA A 368 -5.02 -1.42 -21.52
CA ALA A 368 -6.44 -1.41 -21.88
C ALA A 368 -7.32 -1.85 -20.71
N PHE A 369 -6.92 -2.87 -19.96
CA PHE A 369 -7.59 -3.28 -18.72
C PHE A 369 -7.55 -2.17 -17.66
N GLY A 370 -6.42 -1.48 -17.50
CA GLY A 370 -6.31 -0.30 -16.64
C GLY A 370 -7.29 0.81 -17.05
N GLY A 371 -7.38 1.12 -18.34
CA GLY A 371 -8.33 2.11 -18.88
C GLY A 371 -9.78 1.71 -18.64
N ALA A 372 -10.13 0.44 -18.91
CA ALA A 372 -11.47 -0.09 -18.63
C ALA A 372 -11.81 -0.03 -17.13
N THR A 373 -10.85 -0.34 -16.26
CA THR A 373 -10.98 -0.23 -14.80
C THR A 373 -11.28 1.21 -14.39
N ALA A 374 -10.57 2.19 -14.94
CA ALA A 374 -10.82 3.61 -14.68
C ALA A 374 -12.22 4.07 -15.14
N VAL A 375 -12.69 3.60 -16.30
CA VAL A 375 -14.06 3.87 -16.79
C VAL A 375 -15.11 3.26 -15.85
N VAL A 376 -14.92 2.02 -15.42
CA VAL A 376 -15.83 1.36 -14.46
C VAL A 376 -15.88 2.12 -13.14
N MET A 377 -14.73 2.56 -12.61
CA MET A 377 -14.67 3.38 -11.39
C MET A 377 -15.40 4.71 -11.56
N PHE A 378 -15.26 5.36 -12.71
CA PHE A 378 -15.99 6.59 -13.06
C PHE A 378 -17.51 6.34 -13.05
N ILE A 379 -17.98 5.29 -13.73
CA ILE A 379 -19.40 4.94 -13.80
C ILE A 379 -19.97 4.64 -12.40
N ILE A 380 -19.28 3.81 -11.60
CA ILE A 380 -19.71 3.49 -10.23
C ILE A 380 -19.83 4.77 -9.40
N THR A 381 -18.87 5.67 -9.53
CA THR A 381 -18.87 6.92 -8.76
C THR A 381 -19.98 7.85 -9.21
N ALA A 382 -20.20 7.99 -10.51
CA ALA A 382 -21.25 8.85 -11.05
C ALA A 382 -22.67 8.39 -10.65
N HIS A 383 -22.89 7.09 -10.51
CA HIS A 383 -24.22 6.53 -10.26
C HIS A 383 -24.49 6.20 -8.79
N SER A 384 -23.48 5.69 -8.07
CA SER A 384 -23.67 5.11 -6.73
C SER A 384 -23.13 5.99 -5.59
N ILE A 385 -22.35 7.03 -5.88
CA ILE A 385 -21.69 7.88 -4.88
C ILE A 385 -22.12 9.33 -5.10
N ARG A 386 -22.91 9.90 -4.18
CA ARG A 386 -23.40 11.28 -4.27
C ARG A 386 -22.91 12.13 -3.10
#